data_AF-A0A8T2D1W8-F1
#
_entry.id   AF-A0A8T2D1W8-F1
#
_cell.length_a   1.000
_cell.length_b   1.000
_cell.length_c   1.000
_cell.angle_alpha   90.00
_cell.angle_beta   90.00
_cell.angle_gamma   90.00
#
_symmetry.space_group_name_H-M   'P 1'
#
loop_
_entity.id
_entity.type
_entity.pdbx_description
1 polymer ?
#
loop_
_entity_poly.entity_id
_entity_poly.type
_entity_poly.pdbx_seq_one_letter_code
_entity_poly.pdbx_strand_id
1 'polypeptide(L)'
;MRYSWNVACEVMRIVPPLAGTFREAIDHFSFKGFYIPKGWKLYWSATATHKNPEYFPEPEKFEPSRFEGSGPKPYTYVPFGGGSRICPGREYARLEILIFMHNLVKRFKWEKVFPKENKLVADPAPIPAKGLPIRIFPQS
;
A
#
# COMPACT_ATOMS: atom_id res chain seq x y z
N MET A 1 -12.23 7.27 13.01
CA MET A 1 -11.82 7.67 11.64
C MET A 1 -11.82 6.47 10.68
N ARG A 2 -12.95 5.76 10.55
CA ARG A 2 -13.01 4.53 9.75
C ARG A 2 -12.73 4.80 8.27
N TYR A 3 -13.46 5.76 7.70
CA TYR A 3 -13.30 6.12 6.29
C TYR A 3 -11.88 6.62 5.95
N SER A 4 -11.26 7.43 6.82
CA SER A 4 -9.87 7.88 6.62
C SER A 4 -8.88 6.71 6.56
N TRP A 5 -9.08 5.68 7.37
CA TRP A 5 -8.23 4.48 7.31
C TRP A 5 -8.44 3.71 6.00
N ASN A 6 -9.68 3.58 5.54
CA ASN A 6 -9.99 2.94 4.27
C ASN A 6 -9.34 3.68 3.09
N VAL A 7 -9.34 5.02 3.12
CA VAL A 7 -8.63 5.87 2.14
C VAL A 7 -7.13 5.58 2.17
N ALA A 8 -6.50 5.55 3.35
CA ALA A 8 -5.08 5.21 3.47
C ALA A 8 -4.77 3.79 2.98
N CYS A 9 -5.67 2.84 3.27
CA CYS A 9 -5.52 1.46 2.82
C CYS A 9 -5.54 1.36 1.29
N GLU A 10 -6.45 2.08 0.63
CA GLU A 10 -6.56 2.11 -0.83
C GLU A 10 -5.37 2.81 -1.49
N VAL A 11 -4.81 3.86 -0.86
CA VAL A 11 -3.54 4.45 -1.30
C VAL A 11 -2.42 3.41 -1.27
N MET A 12 -2.27 2.68 -0.16
CA MET A 12 -1.25 1.63 -0.03
C MET A 12 -1.50 0.41 -0.93
N ARG A 13 -2.74 0.19 -1.40
CA ARG A 13 -3.06 -0.85 -2.39
C ARG A 13 -2.55 -0.43 -3.78
N ILE A 14 -2.86 0.79 -4.21
CA ILE A 14 -2.48 1.27 -5.54
C ILE A 14 -0.97 1.53 -5.61
N VAL A 15 -0.42 2.13 -4.56
CA VAL A 15 0.98 2.54 -4.46
C VAL A 15 1.55 1.99 -3.15
N PRO A 16 1.91 0.68 -3.11
CA PRO A 16 2.49 0.11 -1.90
C PRO A 16 3.85 0.73 -1.61
N PRO A 17 4.18 1.04 -0.32
CA PRO A 17 5.47 1.62 0.04
C PRO A 17 6.67 0.73 -0.36
N LEU A 18 6.46 -0.57 -0.43
CA LEU A 18 7.43 -1.54 -0.94
C LEU A 18 6.75 -2.44 -1.97
N ALA A 19 7.41 -2.64 -3.11
CA ALA A 19 6.89 -3.50 -4.17
C ALA A 19 6.80 -4.98 -3.76
N GLY A 20 7.58 -5.40 -2.77
CA GLY A 20 7.71 -6.78 -2.35
C GLY A 20 9.01 -7.02 -1.58
N THR A 21 9.27 -8.27 -1.21
CA THR A 21 10.57 -8.68 -0.66
C THR A 21 10.78 -10.17 -0.86
N PHE A 22 11.97 -10.65 -0.54
CA PHE A 22 12.34 -12.05 -0.65
C PHE A 22 11.94 -12.85 0.60
N ARG A 23 11.67 -14.13 0.38
CA ARG A 23 11.63 -15.21 1.38
C ARG A 23 12.50 -16.35 0.89
N GLU A 24 12.95 -17.20 1.80
CA GLU A 24 13.68 -18.41 1.46
C GLU A 24 12.80 -19.63 1.75
N ALA A 25 12.79 -20.58 0.83
CA ALA A 25 12.13 -21.86 1.02
C ALA A 25 12.90 -22.69 2.07
N ILE A 26 12.31 -22.86 3.26
CA ILE A 26 12.96 -23.64 4.35
C ILE A 26 12.91 -25.15 4.12
N ASP A 27 12.03 -25.60 3.24
CA ASP A 27 11.92 -26.97 2.75
C ASP A 27 11.45 -26.96 1.29
N HIS A 28 11.55 -28.10 0.63
CA HIS A 28 11.03 -28.30 -0.71
C HIS A 28 9.49 -28.38 -0.70
N PHE A 29 8.84 -27.77 -1.69
CA PHE A 29 7.39 -27.83 -1.83
C PHE A 29 6.94 -27.65 -3.28
N SER A 30 5.72 -28.08 -3.57
CA SER A 30 5.09 -27.87 -4.88
C SER A 30 4.09 -26.73 -4.81
N PHE A 31 4.16 -25.80 -5.77
CA PHE A 31 3.22 -24.68 -5.87
C PHE A 31 2.82 -24.45 -7.32
N LYS A 32 1.50 -24.47 -7.61
CA LYS A 32 0.94 -24.28 -8.96
C LYS A 32 1.62 -25.13 -10.04
N GLY A 33 1.97 -26.38 -9.72
CA GLY A 33 2.64 -27.32 -10.63
C GLY A 33 4.16 -27.18 -10.71
N PHE A 34 4.76 -26.22 -10.00
CA PHE A 34 6.22 -26.05 -9.93
C PHE A 34 6.79 -26.68 -8.67
N TYR A 35 7.89 -27.42 -8.80
CA TYR A 35 8.69 -27.88 -7.66
C TYR A 35 9.68 -26.79 -7.26
N ILE A 36 9.61 -26.35 -6.00
CA ILE A 36 10.47 -25.32 -5.43
C ILE A 36 11.42 -25.98 -4.43
N PRO A 37 12.73 -26.06 -4.73
CA PRO A 37 13.71 -26.64 -3.82
C PRO A 37 13.93 -25.80 -2.56
N LYS A 38 14.34 -26.48 -1.48
CA LYS A 38 14.86 -25.83 -0.27
C LYS A 38 16.03 -24.89 -0.62
N GLY A 39 16.08 -23.73 0.05
CA GLY A 39 17.11 -22.71 -0.14
C GLY A 39 16.83 -21.72 -1.27
N TRP A 40 15.79 -21.94 -2.09
CA TRP A 40 15.43 -20.99 -3.14
C TRP A 40 14.85 -19.70 -2.58
N LYS A 41 15.26 -18.58 -3.19
CA LYS A 41 14.71 -17.25 -2.88
C LYS A 41 13.45 -17.01 -3.71
N LEU A 42 12.35 -16.73 -3.02
CA LEU A 42 11.04 -16.43 -3.58
C LEU A 42 10.75 -14.96 -3.37
N TYR A 43 10.45 -14.24 -4.45
CA TYR A 43 10.01 -12.86 -4.37
C TYR A 43 8.49 -12.80 -4.42
N TRP A 44 7.87 -12.26 -3.37
CA TRP A 44 6.45 -11.93 -3.41
C TRP A 44 6.29 -10.45 -3.77
N SER A 45 5.27 -10.14 -4.58
CA SER A 45 5.06 -8.80 -5.12
C SER A 45 3.73 -8.22 -4.64
N ALA A 46 3.77 -7.27 -3.72
CA ALA A 46 2.61 -6.48 -3.33
C ALA A 46 1.99 -5.80 -4.54
N THR A 47 2.80 -5.16 -5.38
CA THR A 47 2.35 -4.42 -6.56
C THR A 47 1.58 -5.31 -7.53
N ALA A 48 2.06 -6.53 -7.80
CA ALA A 48 1.38 -7.46 -8.70
C ALA A 48 0.09 -8.00 -8.06
N THR A 49 0.12 -8.40 -6.79
CA THR A 49 -1.06 -8.93 -6.10
C THR A 49 -2.17 -7.88 -5.97
N HIS A 50 -1.82 -6.63 -5.64
CA HIS A 50 -2.77 -5.54 -5.43
C HIS A 50 -3.42 -5.02 -6.73
N LYS A 51 -2.78 -5.30 -7.88
CA LYS A 51 -3.29 -5.00 -9.23
C LYS A 51 -4.02 -6.18 -9.88
N ASN A 52 -4.09 -7.35 -9.24
CA ASN A 52 -4.78 -8.50 -9.81
C ASN A 52 -6.32 -8.28 -9.79
N PRO A 53 -7.00 -8.22 -10.95
CA PRO A 53 -8.44 -8.01 -11.01
C PRO A 53 -9.28 -9.14 -10.39
N GLU A 54 -8.71 -10.34 -10.23
CA GLU A 54 -9.34 -11.45 -9.49
C GLU A 54 -9.60 -11.09 -8.03
N TYR A 55 -8.70 -10.28 -7.43
CA TYR A 55 -8.79 -9.87 -6.03
C TYR A 55 -9.31 -8.44 -5.86
N PHE A 56 -9.06 -7.58 -6.84
CA PHE A 56 -9.45 -6.18 -6.85
C PHE A 56 -10.05 -5.81 -8.21
N PRO A 57 -11.37 -6.01 -8.41
CA PRO A 57 -12.06 -5.62 -9.64
C PRO A 57 -11.85 -4.14 -9.94
N GLU A 58 -11.58 -3.78 -11.19
CA GLU A 58 -11.17 -2.42 -11.59
C GLU A 58 -9.97 -1.91 -10.75
N PRO A 59 -8.80 -2.57 -10.82
CA PRO A 59 -7.71 -2.36 -9.87
C PRO A 59 -7.10 -0.95 -9.92
N GLU A 60 -7.30 -0.21 -11.00
CA GLU A 60 -6.81 1.17 -11.14
C GLU A 60 -7.79 2.21 -10.57
N LYS A 61 -9.04 1.81 -10.27
CA LYS A 61 -10.04 2.70 -9.64
C LYS A 61 -9.74 2.84 -8.14
N PHE A 62 -9.61 4.09 -7.70
CA PHE A 62 -9.49 4.44 -6.28
C PHE A 62 -10.85 4.30 -5.58
N GLU A 63 -11.02 3.22 -4.82
CA GLU A 63 -12.28 2.87 -4.18
C GLU A 63 -12.08 2.44 -2.71
N PRO A 64 -12.15 3.40 -1.75
CA PRO A 64 -11.98 3.11 -0.32
C PRO A 64 -13.00 2.11 0.25
N SER A 65 -14.19 1.99 -0.36
CA SER A 65 -15.24 1.07 0.15
C SER A 65 -14.81 -0.41 0.12
N ARG A 66 -13.76 -0.76 -0.66
CA ARG A 66 -13.14 -2.11 -0.66
C ARG A 66 -12.67 -2.59 0.72
N PHE A 67 -12.42 -1.67 1.65
CA PHE A 67 -11.97 -1.95 3.01
C PHE A 67 -13.07 -1.84 4.06
N GLU A 68 -14.33 -1.71 3.66
CA GLU A 68 -15.47 -1.85 4.58
C GLU A 68 -15.81 -3.33 4.84
N GLY A 69 -16.56 -3.58 5.92
CA GLY A 69 -16.95 -4.94 6.31
C GLY A 69 -15.75 -5.82 6.65
N SER A 70 -15.68 -7.00 6.04
CA SER A 70 -14.60 -7.97 6.24
C SER A 70 -13.30 -7.60 5.51
N GLY A 71 -13.33 -6.62 4.61
CA GLY A 71 -12.18 -6.22 3.79
C GLY A 71 -11.76 -7.28 2.75
N PRO A 72 -10.57 -7.10 2.14
CA PRO A 72 -10.06 -8.01 1.12
C PRO A 72 -9.79 -9.42 1.65
N LYS A 73 -9.82 -10.41 0.74
CA LYS A 73 -9.46 -11.79 1.03
C LYS A 73 -8.08 -11.87 1.71
N PRO A 74 -7.86 -12.79 2.68
CA PRO A 74 -6.55 -12.94 3.32
C PRO A 74 -5.41 -13.08 2.31
N TYR A 75 -4.28 -12.43 2.61
CA TYR A 75 -3.07 -12.41 1.77
C TYR A 75 -3.20 -11.78 0.37
N THR A 76 -4.32 -11.13 0.03
CA THR A 76 -4.42 -10.32 -1.19
C THR A 76 -4.10 -8.85 -0.95
N TYR A 77 -4.17 -8.39 0.30
CA TYR A 77 -3.73 -7.06 0.74
C TYR A 77 -2.60 -7.19 1.77
N VAL A 78 -1.38 -6.81 1.37
CA VAL A 78 -0.14 -7.07 2.11
C VAL A 78 0.87 -5.90 2.11
N PRO A 79 0.45 -4.62 2.28
CA PRO A 79 1.38 -3.49 2.24
C PRO A 79 2.39 -3.48 3.39
N PHE A 80 2.10 -4.20 4.47
CA PHE A 80 2.98 -4.40 5.63
C PHE A 80 3.62 -5.80 5.65
N GLY A 81 3.48 -6.58 4.58
CA GLY A 81 3.83 -8.00 4.55
C GLY A 81 2.82 -8.88 5.30
N GLY A 82 3.28 -10.02 5.80
CA GLY A 82 2.45 -11.00 6.50
C GLY A 82 3.26 -12.05 7.27
N GLY A 83 2.53 -12.87 8.04
CA GLY A 83 3.12 -13.89 8.90
C GLY A 83 3.94 -13.31 10.06
N SER A 84 4.87 -14.09 10.59
CA SER A 84 5.76 -13.69 11.71
C SER A 84 6.72 -12.54 11.39
N ARG A 85 6.85 -12.17 10.10
CA ARG A 85 7.71 -11.08 9.61
C ARG A 85 6.88 -9.91 9.06
N ILE A 86 5.63 -9.76 9.52
CA ILE A 86 4.84 -8.56 9.28
C ILE A 86 5.54 -7.34 9.90
N CYS A 87 5.40 -6.16 9.29
CA CYS A 87 6.00 -4.93 9.78
C CYS A 87 5.61 -4.69 11.26
N PRO A 88 6.58 -4.63 12.19
CA PRO A 88 6.29 -4.37 13.60
C PRO A 88 5.73 -2.95 13.82
N GLY A 89 6.03 -2.02 12.91
CA GLY A 89 5.53 -0.64 12.95
C GLY A 89 4.12 -0.46 12.40
N ARG A 90 3.39 -1.52 12.00
CA ARG A 90 2.07 -1.40 11.36
C ARG A 90 1.07 -0.55 12.16
N GLU A 91 0.89 -0.86 13.45
CA GLU A 91 -0.09 -0.14 14.26
C GLU A 91 0.39 1.27 14.63
N TYR A 92 1.71 1.47 14.75
CA TYR A 92 2.29 2.81 14.92
C TYR A 92 2.06 3.69 13.68
N ALA A 93 2.39 3.17 12.48
CA ALA A 93 2.17 3.87 11.22
C ALA A 93 0.69 4.18 11.00
N ARG A 94 -0.21 3.26 11.36
CA ARG A 94 -1.65 3.51 11.32
C ARG A 94 -2.06 4.71 12.17
N LEU A 95 -1.55 4.80 13.40
CA LEU A 95 -1.83 5.93 14.28
C LEU A 95 -1.28 7.24 13.69
N GLU A 96 -0.03 7.24 13.26
CA GLU A 96 0.65 8.41 12.68
C GLU A 96 -0.08 8.93 11.43
N ILE A 97 -0.43 8.04 10.50
CA ILE A 97 -1.17 8.37 9.27
C ILE A 97 -2.52 8.98 9.63
N LEU A 98 -3.27 8.39 10.57
CA LEU A 98 -4.58 8.89 10.96
C LEU A 98 -4.48 10.26 11.63
N ILE A 99 -3.51 10.48 12.52
CA ILE A 99 -3.28 11.79 13.15
C ILE A 99 -2.92 12.84 12.10
N PHE A 100 -2.01 12.51 11.17
CA PHE A 100 -1.62 13.37 10.07
C PHE A 100 -2.83 13.76 9.21
N MET A 101 -3.58 12.76 8.72
CA MET A 101 -4.78 12.98 7.90
C MET A 101 -5.82 13.83 8.64
N HIS A 102 -6.06 13.55 9.92
CA HIS A 102 -7.00 14.32 10.73
C HIS A 102 -6.64 15.81 10.74
N ASN A 103 -5.40 16.13 11.10
CA ASN A 103 -4.94 17.51 11.22
C ASN A 103 -4.90 18.20 9.86
N LEU A 104 -4.41 17.53 8.82
CA LEU A 104 -4.33 18.10 7.48
C LEU A 104 -5.74 18.45 6.95
N VAL A 105 -6.66 17.49 6.97
CA VAL A 105 -8.03 17.64 6.44
C VAL A 105 -8.87 18.63 7.23
N LYS A 106 -8.67 18.74 8.55
CA LYS A 106 -9.50 19.60 9.42
C LYS A 106 -9.02 21.04 9.51
N ARG A 107 -7.73 21.29 9.27
CA ARG A 107 -7.10 22.59 9.55
C ARG A 107 -6.60 23.30 8.30
N PHE A 108 -6.52 22.61 7.17
CA PHE A 108 -5.94 23.18 5.97
C PHE A 108 -6.76 22.84 4.72
N LYS A 109 -6.77 23.77 3.77
CA LYS A 109 -6.99 23.48 2.35
C LYS A 109 -5.63 23.44 1.67
N TRP A 110 -5.49 22.62 0.63
CA TRP A 110 -4.22 22.51 -0.08
C TRP A 110 -4.39 22.28 -1.58
N GLU A 111 -3.37 22.66 -2.33
CA GLU A 111 -3.27 22.40 -3.77
C GLU A 111 -1.85 21.97 -4.16
N LYS A 112 -1.75 21.13 -5.19
CA LYS A 112 -0.44 20.73 -5.75
C LYS A 112 0.18 21.93 -6.45
N VAL A 113 1.46 22.21 -6.19
CA VAL A 113 2.23 23.19 -6.97
C VAL A 113 2.35 22.75 -8.44
N PHE A 114 2.40 21.43 -8.70
CA PHE A 114 2.34 20.84 -10.04
C PHE A 114 1.03 20.04 -10.24
N PRO A 115 -0.07 20.65 -10.71
CA PRO A 115 -1.38 19.98 -10.78
C PRO A 115 -1.40 18.72 -11.65
N LYS A 116 -0.63 18.72 -12.74
CA LYS A 116 -0.55 17.61 -13.72
C LYS A 116 0.50 16.56 -13.37
N GLU A 117 1.23 16.71 -12.27
CA GLU A 117 2.19 15.68 -11.86
C GLU A 117 1.46 14.43 -11.36
N ASN A 118 1.80 13.30 -11.97
CA ASN A 118 1.33 11.96 -11.63
C ASN A 118 2.44 10.89 -11.74
N LYS A 119 3.68 11.29 -12.09
CA LYS A 119 4.80 10.36 -12.24
C LYS A 119 5.37 10.00 -10.88
N LEU A 120 5.48 8.69 -10.61
CA LEU A 120 6.22 8.15 -9.48
C LEU A 120 7.59 7.65 -9.97
N VAL A 121 8.61 7.83 -9.15
CA VAL A 121 9.94 7.23 -9.29
C VAL A 121 10.14 6.31 -8.09
N ALA A 122 10.64 5.10 -8.32
CA ALA A 122 10.83 4.12 -7.27
C ALA A 122 12.32 3.88 -7.01
N ASP A 123 12.81 4.28 -5.85
CA ASP A 123 14.14 3.92 -5.34
C ASP A 123 14.26 4.20 -3.81
N PRO A 124 14.22 3.19 -2.91
CA PRO A 124 13.61 1.87 -3.08
C PRO A 124 12.07 1.91 -3.02
N ALA A 125 11.49 3.02 -2.54
CA ALA A 125 10.06 3.23 -2.39
C ALA A 125 9.52 4.20 -3.46
N PRO A 126 8.23 4.11 -3.84
CA PRO A 126 7.65 5.04 -4.80
C PRO A 126 7.49 6.44 -4.18
N ILE A 127 8.12 7.42 -4.80
CA ILE A 127 7.99 8.85 -4.48
C ILE A 127 7.54 9.65 -5.71
N PRO A 128 6.80 10.75 -5.52
CA PRO A 128 6.49 11.69 -6.61
C PRO A 128 7.77 12.25 -7.24
N ALA A 129 7.83 12.25 -8.58
CA ALA A 129 9.04 12.59 -9.33
C ALA A 129 9.59 13.99 -9.06
N LYS A 130 8.74 14.93 -8.63
CA LYS A 130 9.10 16.31 -8.24
C LYS A 130 8.90 16.57 -6.75
N GLY A 131 8.76 15.53 -5.93
CA GLY A 131 8.67 15.62 -4.46
C GLY A 131 7.32 16.06 -3.89
N LEU A 132 6.28 16.22 -4.72
CA LEU A 132 4.92 16.65 -4.33
C LEU A 132 4.88 17.91 -3.46
N PRO A 133 5.47 19.04 -3.89
CA PRO A 133 5.28 20.31 -3.21
C PRO A 133 3.80 20.72 -3.24
N ILE A 134 3.29 21.12 -2.07
CA ILE A 134 1.92 21.61 -1.88
C ILE A 134 1.92 23.04 -1.34
N ARG A 135 0.92 23.82 -1.74
CA ARG A 135 0.56 25.08 -1.06
C ARG A 135 -0.55 24.79 -0.07
N ILE A 136 -0.39 25.28 1.16
CA ILE A 136 -1.35 25.09 2.25
C ILE A 136 -1.98 26.42 2.65
N PHE A 137 -3.27 26.40 2.95
CA PHE A 137 -4.06 27.54 3.39
C PHE A 137 -4.81 27.14 4.66
N PRO A 138 -4.78 27.94 5.75
CA PRO A 138 -5.59 27.66 6.92
C PRO A 138 -7.08 27.53 6.56
N GLN A 139 -7.73 26.53 7.11
CA GLN A 139 -9.17 26.37 7.03
C GLN A 139 -9.80 27.21 8.14
N SER A 140 -10.51 28.28 7.76
CA SER A 140 -11.34 29.11 8.64
C SER A 140 -12.43 28.31 9.32
#